data_AF-A0A2L2YRM3-F1
#
_entry.id   AF-A0A2L2YRM3-F1
#
_cell.length_a   1.000
_cell.length_b   1.000
_cell.length_c   1.000
_cell.angle_alpha   90.00
_cell.angle_beta   90.00
_cell.angle_gamma   90.00
#
_symmetry.space_group_name_H-M   'P 1'
#
loop_
_entity.id
_entity.type
_entity.pdbx_description
1 polymer ?
#
loop_
_entity_poly.entity_id
_entity_poly.type
_entity_poly.pdbx_seq_one_letter_code
_entity_poly.pdbx_strand_id
1 'polypeptide(L)' 'NLLGKLVDGFNIAMILLDDGRIGVAGQALGIAQAALDCSILYASHRLVFGDPLLSKQAIQMKLADMETRLEA' A
#
# COMPACT_ATOMS: atom_id res chain seq x y z
N ASN A 1 -20.63 16.72 -29.56
CA ASN A 1 -19.71 15.76 -28.90
C ASN A 1 -20.33 15.26 -27.59
N LEU A 2 -21.37 14.41 -27.65
CA LEU A 2 -22.00 13.79 -26.47
C LEU A 2 -21.40 12.39 -26.27
N LEU A 3 -20.99 12.07 -25.04
CA LEU A 3 -20.52 10.73 -24.65
C LEU A 3 -21.69 9.98 -24.01
N GLY A 4 -22.09 8.85 -24.60
CA GLY A 4 -23.30 8.11 -24.18
C GLY A 4 -24.61 8.79 -24.64
N LYS A 5 -25.72 8.51 -23.95
CA LYS A 5 -27.01 9.16 -24.19
C LYS A 5 -27.29 10.24 -23.15
N LEU A 6 -28.22 11.14 -23.46
CA LEU A 6 -28.75 12.10 -22.49
C LEU A 6 -29.30 11.32 -21.28
N VAL A 7 -28.98 11.77 -20.06
CA VAL A 7 -29.29 11.12 -18.76
C VAL A 7 -28.35 9.97 -18.34
N ASP A 8 -27.52 9.40 -19.22
CA ASP A 8 -26.64 8.26 -18.87
C ASP A 8 -25.40 8.64 -18.04
N GLY A 9 -25.13 9.93 -17.85
CA GLY A 9 -23.86 10.41 -17.27
C GLY A 9 -23.53 9.84 -15.88
N PHE A 10 -24.55 9.61 -15.04
CA PHE A 10 -24.35 9.01 -13.72
C PHE A 10 -23.86 7.56 -13.82
N ASN A 11 -24.48 6.75 -14.68
CA ASN A 11 -24.10 5.35 -14.86
C ASN A 11 -22.67 5.23 -15.42
N ILE A 12 -22.31 6.09 -16.37
CA ILE A 12 -20.95 6.15 -16.92
C ILE A 12 -19.93 6.50 -15.82
N ALA A 13 -20.25 7.47 -14.96
CA ALA A 13 -19.38 7.84 -13.85
C ALA A 13 -19.21 6.71 -12.82
N MET A 14 -20.26 5.94 -12.54
CA MET A 14 -20.18 4.82 -11.60
C MET A 14 -19.35 3.66 -12.13
N ILE A 15 -19.47 3.32 -13.41
CA ILE A 15 -18.60 2.30 -14.05
C ILE A 15 -17.13 2.72 -13.95
N LEU A 16 -16.83 3.98 -14.28
CA LEU A 16 -15.46 4.48 -14.18
C LEU A 16 -14.95 4.50 -12.74
N LEU A 17 -15.81 4.80 -11.76
CA LEU A 17 -15.45 4.78 -10.35
C LEU A 17 -15.09 3.36 -9.88
N ASP A 18 -15.82 2.34 -10.33
CA ASP A 18 -15.56 0.96 -9.96
C ASP A 18 -14.22 0.46 -10.52
N ASP A 19 -13.91 0.76 -11.79
CA ASP A 19 -12.60 0.45 -12.37
C ASP A 19 -11.47 1.26 -11.69
N GLY A 20 -11.74 2.54 -11.40
CA GLY A 20 -10.80 3.43 -10.72
C GLY A 20 -10.40 2.93 -9.33
N ARG A 21 -11.34 2.35 -8.58
CA ARG A 21 -11.06 1.77 -7.24
C ARG A 21 -10.03 0.66 -7.29
N ILE A 22 -10.12 -0.22 -8.28
CA ILE A 22 -9.15 -1.32 -8.46
C ILE A 22 -7.77 -0.74 -8.80
N GLY A 23 -7.73 0.28 -9.66
CA GLY A 23 -6.49 0.99 -9.99
C GLY A 23 -5.81 1.59 -8.75
N VAL A 24 -6.57 2.30 -7.91
CA VAL A 24 -6.04 2.89 -6.67
C VAL A 24 -5.59 1.81 -5.68
N ALA A 25 -6.34 0.71 -5.56
CA ALA A 25 -5.96 -0.41 -4.69
C ALA A 25 -4.62 -1.04 -5.12
N GLY A 26 -4.42 -1.27 -6.42
CA GLY A 26 -3.16 -1.79 -6.95
C GLY A 26 -1.98 -0.83 -6.71
N GLN A 27 -2.20 0.48 -6.85
CA GLN A 27 -1.19 1.48 -6.50
C GLN A 27 -0.85 1.47 -5.01
N ALA A 28 -1.86 1.39 -4.15
CA ALA A 28 -1.67 1.32 -2.70
C ALA A 28 -0.87 0.08 -2.29
N LEU A 29 -1.15 -1.08 -2.90
CA LEU A 29 -0.41 -2.32 -2.64
C LEU A 29 1.07 -2.19 -3.02
N GLY A 30 1.38 -1.66 -4.21
CA GLY A 30 2.76 -1.45 -4.63
C GLY A 30 3.52 -0.46 -3.75
N ILE A 31 2.86 0.61 -3.29
CA ILE A 31 3.45 1.58 -2.35
C ILE A 31 3.72 0.91 -0.99
N ALA A 32 2.79 0.09 -0.50
CA ALA A 32 2.92 -0.59 0.78
C ALA A 32 4.06 -1.63 0.76
N GLN A 33 4.21 -2.40 -0.32
CA GLN A 33 5.36 -3.30 -0.51
C GLN A 33 6.69 -2.53 -0.50
N ALA A 34 6.80 -1.46 -1.29
CA ALA A 34 8.02 -0.66 -1.33
C ALA A 34 8.37 -0.04 0.04
N ALA A 35 7.35 0.39 0.79
CA ALA A 35 7.53 0.91 2.14
C ALA A 35 8.03 -0.17 3.10
N LEU A 36 7.54 -1.40 3.00
CA LEU A 36 8.02 -2.53 3.79
C LEU A 36 9.48 -2.86 3.46
N ASP A 37 9.82 -2.99 2.17
CA ASP A 37 11.18 -3.29 1.72
C ASP A 37 12.19 -2.25 2.22
N CYS A 38 11.86 -0.96 2.08
CA CYS A 38 12.67 0.13 2.62
C CYS A 38 12.80 0.06 4.15
N SER A 39 11.73 -0.29 4.85
CA SER A 39 11.72 -0.40 6.32
C SER A 39 12.60 -1.54 6.81
N ILE A 40 12.52 -2.72 6.17
CA ILE A 40 13.38 -3.87 6.47
C ILE A 40 14.85 -3.53 6.20
N LEU A 41 15.13 -2.93 5.04
CA LEU A 41 16.48 -2.52 4.67
C LEU A 41 17.08 -1.56 5.71
N TYR A 42 16.33 -0.52 6.08
CA TYR A 42 16.79 0.45 7.07
C TYR A 42 16.99 -0.18 8.45
N ALA A 43 16.04 -1.00 8.91
CA ALA A 43 16.10 -1.65 10.21
C ALA A 43 17.29 -2.62 10.33
N SER A 44 17.68 -3.26 9.22
CA SER A 44 18.81 -4.19 9.17
C SER A 44 20.18 -3.50 9.30
N HIS A 45 20.30 -2.26 8.81
CA HIS A 45 21.58 -1.54 8.78
C HIS A 45 21.73 -0.51 9.91
N ARG A 46 20.62 0.00 10.46
CA ARG A 46 20.66 1.03 11.50
C ARG A 46 21.04 0.42 12.85
N LEU A 47 22.23 0.74 13.37
CA LEU A 47 22.65 0.34 14.72
C LEU A 47 22.12 1.31 15.78
N VAL A 48 21.55 0.76 16.85
CA VAL A 48 21.14 1.48 18.07
C VAL A 48 21.41 0.60 19.30
N PHE A 49 21.93 1.20 20.36
CA PHE A 49 22.25 0.48 21.60
C PHE A 49 23.12 -0.78 21.38
N GLY A 50 24.06 -0.70 20.44
CA GLY A 50 25.02 -1.77 20.14
C GLY A 50 24.60 -2.78 19.08
N ASP A 51 23.32 -2.82 18.68
CA ASP A 51 22.80 -3.83 17.73
C ASP A 51 21.95 -3.19 16.61
N PRO A 52 21.69 -3.91 15.50
CA PRO A 52 20.73 -3.48 14.48
C PRO A 52 19.34 -3.21 15.07
N LEU A 53 18.64 -2.22 14.53
CA LEU A 53 17.28 -1.86 14.91
C LEU A 53 16.32 -3.07 14.74
N LEU A 54 16.59 -3.92 13.75
CA LEU A 54 15.88 -5.18 13.49
C LEU A 54 15.92 -6.18 14.67
N SER A 55 16.93 -6.10 15.54
CA SER A 55 17.03 -6.95 16.74
C SER A 55 16.01 -6.58 17.83
N LYS A 56 15.38 -5.41 17.74
CA LYS A 56 14.49 -4.90 18.79
C LYS A 56 13.07 -5.43 18.54
N GLN A 57 12.51 -6.15 19.50
CA GLN A 57 11.20 -6.81 19.38
C GLN A 57 10.08 -5.86 18.91
N ALA A 58 10.04 -4.63 19.41
CA ALA A 58 9.05 -3.63 19.00
C ALA A 58 9.10 -3.30 17.50
N ILE A 59 10.28 -3.39 16.88
CA ILE A 59 10.46 -3.17 15.45
C ILE A 59 10.03 -4.41 14.66
N GLN A 60 10.39 -5.61 15.14
CA GLN A 60 9.95 -6.86 14.52
C GLN A 60 8.42 -6.96 14.48
N MET A 61 7.74 -6.58 15.57
CA MET A 61 6.27 -6.56 15.60
C MET A 61 5.67 -5.57 14.60
N LYS A 62 6.29 -4.39 14.40
CA LYS A 62 5.84 -3.43 13.40
C LYS A 62 5.98 -3.96 11.97
N LEU A 63 7.12 -4.58 11.66
CA LEU A 63 7.37 -5.17 10.34
C LEU A 63 6.43 -6.35 10.08
N ALA A 64 6.18 -7.20 11.08
CA ALA A 64 5.23 -8.30 10.97
C ALA A 64 3.78 -7.82 10.75
N ASP A 65 3.35 -6.75 11.43
CA ASP A 65 2.03 -6.15 11.19
C ASP A 65 1.90 -5.55 9.79
N MET A 66 2.95 -4.86 9.32
CA MET A 66 3.00 -4.34 7.95
C MET A 66 2.83 -5.45 6.90
N GLU A 67 3.60 -6.54 7.03
CA GLU A 67 3.51 -7.68 6.12
C GLU A 67 2.14 -8.38 6.20
N THR A 68 1.63 -8.61 7.42
CA THR A 68 0.32 -9.24 7.62
C THR A 68 -0.79 -8.45 6.94
N ARG A 69 -0.75 -7.12 7.01
CA ARG A 69 -1.73 -6.23 6.38
C ARG A 69 -1.56 -6.12 4.87
N LEU A 70 -0.38 -6.43 4.35
CA LEU A 70 -0.09 -6.42 2.92
C LEU A 70 -0.64 -7.67 2.24
N GLU A 71 -0.54 -8.82 2.90
CA GLU A 71 -0.94 -10.14 2.41
C GLU A 71 -2.43 -10.49 2.67
N ALA A 72 -3.12 -9.74 3.53
CA ALA A 72 -4.54 -9.95 3.88
C ALA A 72 -5.52 -9.49 2.80
#